data_AF-A0A889XL36-F1
#
_entry.id   AF-A0A889XL36-F1
#
_cell.length_a   1.000
_cell.length_b   1.000
_cell.length_c   1.000
_cell.angle_alpha   90.00
_cell.angle_beta   90.00
_cell.angle_gamma   90.00
#
_symmetry.space_group_name_H-M   'P 1'
#
loop_
_entity.id
_entity.type
_entity.pdbx_description
1 polymer ?
#
loop_
_entity_poly.entity_id
_entity_poly.type
_entity_poly.pdbx_seq_one_letter_code
_entity_poly.pdbx_strand_id
1 'polypeptide(L)'
;MIEIKRPVKCIKVFHHILKPLNHFFNAYNSTPRQAQLTEAQKAKIYGNLLTGGMECMKDFPLSLDHITAFRNKKVPDDEVVNCFSHCLYKKLGLMDNSGKLSEKKALKEAKKNLS
;
A
#
# COMPACT_ATOMS: atom_id res chain seq x y z
N MET A 1 -18.78 15.11 22.72
CA MET A 1 -17.32 14.92 22.74
C MET A 1 -17.03 13.55 22.17
N ILE A 2 -16.54 13.46 20.93
CA ILE A 2 -16.23 12.17 20.30
C ILE A 2 -14.78 11.85 20.65
N GLU A 3 -14.57 10.92 21.58
CA GLU A 3 -13.25 10.34 21.83
C GLU A 3 -12.84 9.53 20.59
N ILE A 4 -12.00 10.12 19.75
CA ILE A 4 -11.31 9.38 18.70
C ILE A 4 -10.27 8.49 19.39
N LYS A 5 -10.66 7.25 19.73
CA LYS A 5 -9.73 6.19 20.14
C LYS A 5 -8.76 5.92 18.99
N ARG A 6 -7.66 6.66 18.91
CA ARG A 6 -6.54 6.38 17.99
C ARG A 6 -5.53 5.49 18.73
N PRO A 7 -5.52 4.15 18.53
CA PRO A 7 -4.50 3.32 19.10
C PRO A 7 -3.15 3.62 18.43
N VAL A 8 -2.25 4.21 19.22
CA VAL A 8 -0.83 4.54 19.01
C VAL A 8 0.08 3.36 18.62
N LYS A 9 -0.30 2.52 17.63
CA LYS A 9 0.46 1.31 17.23
C LYS A 9 1.08 1.33 15.82
N CYS A 10 0.83 2.33 14.97
CA CYS A 10 1.34 2.32 13.59
C CYS A 10 2.86 2.54 13.46
N ILE A 11 3.50 3.18 14.45
CA ILE A 11 4.92 3.56 14.39
C ILE A 11 5.85 2.35 14.18
N LYS A 12 5.54 1.19 14.79
CA LYS A 12 6.40 0.00 14.71
C LYS A 12 6.26 -0.80 13.41
N VAL A 13 5.26 -0.48 12.59
CA VAL A 13 4.94 -1.24 11.37
C VAL A 13 5.87 -0.85 10.21
N PHE A 14 6.24 0.43 10.11
CA PHE A 14 6.98 0.95 8.96
C PHE A 14 8.42 0.43 8.87
N HIS A 15 9.11 0.37 10.00
CA HIS A 15 10.51 -0.08 10.06
C HIS A 15 10.70 -1.55 9.65
N HIS A 16 9.69 -2.40 9.87
CA HIS A 16 9.76 -3.83 9.53
C HIS A 16 9.10 -4.17 8.18
N ILE A 17 8.20 -3.34 7.66
CA ILE A 17 7.50 -3.60 6.39
C ILE A 17 8.22 -2.95 5.20
N LEU A 18 8.71 -1.71 5.31
CA LEU A 18 9.20 -0.97 4.14
C LEU A 18 10.72 -0.94 3.93
N LYS A 19 11.56 -1.08 4.97
CA LYS A 19 13.01 -1.20 4.77
C LYS A 19 13.37 -2.36 3.82
N PRO A 20 12.76 -3.55 3.95
CA PRO A 20 12.96 -4.64 2.99
C PRO A 20 12.40 -4.30 1.59
N LEU A 21 11.33 -3.50 1.50
CA LEU A 21 10.71 -3.13 0.24
C LEU A 21 11.54 -2.15 -0.58
N ASN A 22 12.35 -1.28 0.03
CA ASN A 22 13.24 -0.42 -0.76
C ASN A 22 14.29 -1.26 -1.53
N HIS A 23 14.75 -2.36 -0.92
CA HIS A 23 15.60 -3.35 -1.59
C HIS A 23 14.81 -4.18 -2.61
N PHE A 24 13.58 -4.56 -2.29
CA PHE A 24 12.69 -5.32 -3.20
C PHE A 24 12.27 -4.51 -4.44
N PHE A 25 12.03 -3.21 -4.30
CA PHE A 25 11.65 -2.30 -5.39
C PHE A 25 12.83 -2.07 -6.34
N ASN A 26 14.06 -1.96 -5.80
CA ASN A 26 15.28 -1.91 -6.60
C ASN A 26 15.57 -3.24 -7.32
N ALA A 27 15.30 -4.38 -6.68
CA ALA A 27 15.43 -5.70 -7.30
C ALA A 27 14.32 -6.03 -8.33
N TYR A 28 13.12 -5.44 -8.20
CA TYR A 28 12.04 -5.59 -9.18
C TYR A 28 12.43 -4.93 -10.52
N ASN A 29 13.05 -3.74 -10.47
CA ASN A 29 13.48 -3.00 -11.67
C ASN A 29 14.59 -3.71 -12.47
N SER A 30 15.22 -4.77 -11.94
CA SER A 30 16.27 -5.53 -12.62
C SER A 30 15.81 -6.88 -13.19
N THR A 31 14.53 -7.27 -13.02
CA THR A 31 14.02 -8.56 -13.53
C THR A 31 13.21 -8.41 -14.82
N PRO A 32 13.52 -9.16 -15.90
CA PRO A 32 12.87 -9.05 -17.21
C PRO A 32 11.57 -9.87 -17.27
N ARG A 33 10.70 -9.77 -16.26
CA ARG A 33 9.39 -10.44 -16.27
C ARG A 33 8.24 -9.43 -16.38
N GLN A 34 8.32 -8.56 -17.38
CA GLN A 34 7.24 -7.63 -17.69
C GLN A 34 6.31 -8.28 -18.71
N ALA A 35 5.34 -9.05 -18.22
CA ALA A 35 4.05 -9.07 -18.92
C ALA A 35 3.53 -7.62 -18.81
N GLN A 36 3.56 -6.88 -19.92
CA GLN A 36 3.01 -5.53 -19.94
C GLN A 36 1.53 -5.63 -19.57
N LEU A 37 1.14 -5.00 -18.46
CA LEU A 37 -0.26 -4.91 -18.07
C LEU A 37 -1.05 -4.24 -19.19
N THR A 38 -2.18 -4.83 -19.57
CA THR A 38 -3.11 -4.18 -20.49
C THR A 38 -3.70 -2.93 -19.83
N GLU A 39 -4.18 -1.98 -20.63
CA GLU A 39 -4.83 -0.77 -20.10
C GLU A 39 -6.02 -1.10 -19.20
N ALA A 40 -6.76 -2.17 -19.53
CA ALA A 40 -7.85 -2.67 -18.70
C ALA A 40 -7.36 -3.19 -17.33
N GLN A 41 -6.26 -3.94 -17.31
CA GLN A 41 -5.65 -4.42 -16.07
C GLN A 41 -5.13 -3.24 -15.22
N LYS A 42 -4.48 -2.25 -15.84
CA LYS A 42 -4.04 -1.02 -15.15
C LYS A 42 -5.22 -0.28 -14.53
N ALA A 43 -6.29 -0.05 -15.30
CA ALA A 43 -7.49 0.62 -14.83
C ALA A 43 -8.14 -0.10 -13.64
N LYS A 44 -8.25 -1.44 -13.70
CA LYS A 44 -8.76 -2.27 -12.60
C LYS A 44 -7.91 -2.13 -11.33
N ILE A 45 -6.59 -2.20 -11.46
CA ILE A 45 -5.66 -2.04 -10.34
C ILE A 45 -5.77 -0.63 -9.74
N TYR A 46 -5.78 0.42 -10.57
CA TYR A 46 -5.93 1.79 -10.08
C TYR A 46 -7.30 2.03 -9.42
N GLY A 47 -8.38 1.48 -9.97
CA GLY A 47 -9.72 1.58 -9.36
C GLY A 47 -9.77 0.98 -7.96
N ASN A 48 -9.13 -0.18 -7.76
CA ASN A 48 -9.05 -0.83 -6.45
C ASN A 48 -8.19 -0.02 -5.45
N LEU A 49 -7.06 0.53 -5.92
CA LEU A 49 -6.20 1.41 -5.11
C LEU A 49 -6.93 2.68 -4.67
N LEU A 50 -7.66 3.34 -5.60
CA LEU A 50 -8.42 4.55 -5.30
C LEU A 50 -9.56 4.27 -4.34
N THR A 51 -10.33 3.19 -4.56
CA THR A 51 -11.45 2.80 -3.70
C THR A 51 -10.97 2.51 -2.28
N GLY A 52 -9.97 1.64 -2.12
CA GLY A 52 -9.41 1.33 -0.80
C GLY A 52 -8.74 2.55 -0.15
N GLY A 53 -8.06 3.38 -0.95
CA GLY A 53 -7.43 4.61 -0.48
C GLY A 53 -8.44 5.61 0.06
N MET A 54 -9.54 5.86 -0.65
CA MET A 54 -10.61 6.76 -0.19
C MET A 54 -11.23 6.32 1.13
N GLU A 55 -11.36 5.02 1.37
CA GLU A 55 -11.82 4.51 2.67
C GLU A 55 -10.81 4.81 3.78
N CYS A 56 -9.52 4.58 3.53
CA CYS A 56 -8.47 4.80 4.52
C CYS A 56 -8.20 6.28 4.81
N MET A 57 -8.44 7.19 3.84
CA MET A 57 -8.28 8.64 4.03
C MET A 57 -9.25 9.22 5.07
N LYS A 58 -10.36 8.53 5.39
CA LYS A 58 -11.30 8.96 6.43
C LYS A 58 -10.65 8.96 7.82
N ASP A 59 -9.79 7.97 8.08
CA ASP A 59 -9.09 7.79 9.36
C ASP A 59 -7.67 8.38 9.32
N PHE A 60 -7.04 8.36 8.14
CA PHE A 60 -5.65 8.79 7.92
C PHE A 60 -5.57 9.78 6.75
N PRO A 61 -6.04 11.03 6.95
CA PRO A 61 -6.08 12.02 5.89
C PRO A 61 -4.67 12.39 5.42
N LEU A 62 -4.45 12.29 4.10
CA LEU A 62 -3.19 12.66 3.48
C LEU A 62 -3.20 14.13 3.05
N SER A 63 -2.06 14.81 3.20
CA SER A 63 -1.85 16.14 2.63
C SER A 63 -1.56 16.05 1.13
N LEU A 64 -1.59 17.19 0.44
CA LEU A 64 -1.16 17.28 -0.97
C LEU A 64 0.31 16.86 -1.15
N ASP A 65 1.17 17.12 -0.17
CA ASP A 65 2.58 16.73 -0.21
C ASP A 65 2.73 15.21 -0.15
N HIS A 66 1.94 14.53 0.68
CA HIS A 66 1.91 13.06 0.73
C HIS A 66 1.46 12.48 -0.62
N ILE A 67 0.38 13.04 -1.20
CA ILE A 67 -0.15 12.61 -2.50
C ILE A 67 0.90 12.82 -3.60
N THR A 68 1.60 13.96 -3.57
CA THR A 68 2.66 14.28 -4.53
C THR A 68 3.84 13.32 -4.39
N ALA A 69 4.23 12.96 -3.16
CA ALA A 69 5.25 11.95 -2.92
C ALA A 69 4.84 10.58 -3.50
N PHE A 70 3.60 10.13 -3.26
CA PHE A 70 3.09 8.88 -3.84
C PHE A 70 3.08 8.89 -5.37
N ARG A 71 2.66 10.00 -6.00
CA ARG A 71 2.73 10.18 -7.47
C ARG A 71 4.16 10.07 -7.98
N ASN A 72 5.12 10.55 -7.20
CA ASN A 72 6.56 10.43 -7.47
C ASN A 72 7.17 9.10 -7.01
N LYS A 73 6.34 8.09 -6.71
CA LYS A 73 6.74 6.75 -6.25
C LYS A 73 7.60 6.76 -4.97
N LYS A 74 7.44 7.81 -4.15
CA LYS A 74 8.08 7.93 -2.84
C LYS A 74 7.04 7.65 -1.76
N VAL A 75 7.45 6.92 -0.73
CA VAL A 75 6.67 6.78 0.49
C VAL A 75 7.39 7.60 1.57
N PRO A 76 6.86 8.77 1.96
CA PRO A 76 7.42 9.54 3.07
C PRO A 76 7.50 8.70 4.34
N ASP A 77 8.57 8.89 5.12
CA ASP A 77 8.66 8.32 6.47
C ASP A 77 7.88 9.24 7.43
N ASP A 78 6.57 9.08 7.43
CA ASP A 78 5.62 9.92 8.16
C ASP A 78 4.54 9.04 8.80
N GLU A 79 4.17 9.30 10.06
CA GLU A 79 3.26 8.43 10.80
C GLU A 79 1.88 8.28 10.14
N VAL A 80 1.31 9.35 9.60
CA VAL A 80 -0.01 9.27 8.95
C VAL A 80 0.08 8.49 7.63
N VAL A 81 1.17 8.68 6.87
CA VAL A 81 1.47 7.89 5.68
C VAL A 81 1.61 6.41 6.02
N ASN A 82 2.27 6.09 7.13
CA ASN A 82 2.52 4.72 7.59
C ASN A 82 1.21 4.01 7.96
N CYS A 83 0.35 4.67 8.73
CA CYS A 83 -0.98 4.15 9.07
C CYS A 83 -1.86 3.99 7.82
N PHE A 84 -1.84 5.00 6.92
CA PHE A 84 -2.60 4.97 5.68
C PHE A 84 -2.21 3.75 4.82
N SER A 85 -0.91 3.53 4.60
CA SER A 85 -0.41 2.38 3.84
C SER A 85 -0.81 1.05 4.49
N HIS A 86 -0.74 0.94 5.82
CA HIS A 86 -1.18 -0.26 6.53
C HIS A 86 -2.67 -0.55 6.30
N CYS A 87 -3.54 0.47 6.46
CA CYS A 87 -4.97 0.35 6.18
C CYS A 87 -5.21 -0.10 4.73
N LEU A 88 -4.54 0.55 3.78
CA LEU A 88 -4.70 0.26 2.36
C LEU A 88 -4.29 -1.18 2.02
N TYR A 89 -3.12 -1.63 2.48
CA TYR A 89 -2.65 -2.99 2.21
C TYR A 89 -3.54 -4.05 2.84
N LYS A 90 -4.11 -3.78 4.02
CA LYS A 90 -5.09 -4.66 4.64
C LYS A 90 -6.37 -4.75 3.80
N LYS A 91 -6.89 -3.62 3.31
CA LYS A 91 -8.08 -3.56 2.43
C LYS A 91 -7.87 -4.29 1.12
N LEU A 92 -6.67 -4.18 0.55
CA LEU A 92 -6.29 -4.88 -0.68
C LEU A 92 -5.95 -6.36 -0.46
N GLY A 93 -6.07 -6.88 0.77
CA GLY A 93 -5.81 -8.28 1.07
C GLY A 93 -4.33 -8.67 1.00
N LEU A 94 -3.40 -7.72 0.97
CA LEU A 94 -1.96 -7.97 0.79
C LEU A 94 -1.25 -8.39 2.09
N MET A 95 -1.93 -8.25 3.24
CA MET A 95 -1.37 -8.53 4.55
C MET A 95 -1.83 -9.88 5.12
N ASP A 96 -0.95 -10.59 5.80
CA ASP A 96 -1.30 -11.73 6.64
C ASP A 96 -2.01 -11.32 7.94
N ASN A 97 -2.38 -12.32 8.74
CA ASN A 97 -3.13 -12.11 9.98
C ASN A 97 -2.28 -11.43 11.08
N SER A 98 -0.95 -11.40 10.92
CA SER A 98 -0.04 -10.69 11.83
C SER A 98 0.16 -9.23 11.45
N GLY A 99 -0.47 -8.77 10.36
CA GLY A 99 -0.30 -7.41 9.85
C GLY A 99 1.04 -7.21 9.15
N LYS A 100 1.62 -8.26 8.56
CA LYS A 100 2.80 -8.18 7.69
C LYS A 100 2.39 -8.40 6.24
N LEU A 101 3.12 -7.81 5.30
CA LEU A 101 2.92 -8.11 3.89
C LEU A 101 3.21 -9.58 3.61
N SER A 102 2.33 -10.21 2.85
CA SER A 102 2.39 -11.62 2.54
C SER A 102 2.57 -11.81 1.03
N GLU A 103 3.73 -12.31 0.62
CA GLU A 103 4.00 -12.63 -0.78
C GLU A 103 2.93 -13.56 -1.38
N LYS A 104 2.52 -14.59 -0.62
CA LYS A 104 1.45 -15.52 -1.02
C LYS A 104 0.13 -14.80 -1.31
N LYS A 105 -0.27 -13.87 -0.42
CA LYS A 105 -1.51 -13.11 -0.63
C LYS A 105 -1.36 -12.09 -1.75
N ALA A 106 -0.22 -11.42 -1.84
CA ALA A 106 0.09 -10.49 -2.93
C ALA A 106 0.03 -11.17 -4.30
N LEU A 107 0.61 -12.37 -4.44
CA LEU A 107 0.53 -13.15 -5.68
C LEU A 107 -0.90 -13.58 -6.01
N LYS A 108 -1.68 -13.97 -4.99
CA LYS A 108 -3.10 -14.32 -5.17
C LYS A 108 -3.91 -13.13 -5.68
N GLU A 109 -3.76 -11.97 -5.04
CA GLU A 109 -4.48 -10.76 -5.44
C GLU A 109 -3.99 -10.24 -6.80
N ALA A 110 -2.70 -10.34 -7.10
CA ALA A 110 -2.19 -10.03 -8.44
C ALA A 110 -2.89 -10.90 -9.49
N LYS A 111 -2.93 -12.23 -9.32
CA LYS A 111 -3.62 -13.13 -10.26
C LYS A 111 -5.10 -12.75 -10.45
N LYS A 112 -5.82 -12.41 -9.39
CA LYS A 112 -7.23 -11.97 -9.45
C LYS A 112 -7.43 -10.66 -10.23
N ASN A 113 -6.46 -9.75 -10.14
CA ASN A 113 -6.51 -8.47 -10.85
C ASN A 113 -6.06 -8.58 -12.31
N LEU A 114 -5.32 -9.64 -12.65
CA LEU A 114 -4.78 -9.88 -13.99
C LEU A 114 -5.58 -10.89 -14.82
N SER A 115 -6.44 -11.70 -14.17
CA SER A 115 -7.43 -12.57 -14.81
C SER A 115 -8.63 -11.80 -15.36
#